data_AF-A0A7J9I7J7-F1
#
_entry.id   AF-A0A7J9I7J7-F1
#
_cell.length_a   1.000
_cell.length_b   1.000
_cell.length_c   1.000
_cell.angle_alpha   90.00
_cell.angle_beta   90.00
_cell.angle_gamma   90.00
#
_symmetry.space_group_name_H-M   'P 1'
#
loop_
_entity.id
_entity.type
_entity.pdbx_description
1 polymer ?
#
loop_
_entity_poly.entity_id
_entity_poly.type
_entity_poly.pdbx_seq_one_letter_code
_entity_poly.pdbx_strand_id
1 'polypeptide(L)' 'MRLGLDVDIHKLEAEKLRKGKNKAEEDLDSLKMDYKKLHLSIRTVGLGKTSEQWR' A
#
# COMPACT_ATOMS: atom_id res chain seq x y z
N MET A 1 16.80 40.25 3.23
CA MET A 1 17.04 38.86 2.78
C MET A 1 16.01 37.95 3.45
N ARG A 2 15.28 37.12 2.68
CA ARG A 2 14.16 36.28 3.15
C ARG A 2 14.50 34.78 3.11
N LEU A 3 15.80 34.45 3.16
CA LEU A 3 16.34 33.11 2.93
C LEU A 3 15.95 32.11 4.04
N GLY A 4 15.78 32.56 5.29
CA GLY A 4 15.36 31.67 6.39
C GLY A 4 13.94 31.12 6.23
N LEU A 5 13.00 31.95 5.77
CA LEU A 5 11.61 31.53 5.55
C LEU A 5 11.49 30.52 4.40
N ASP A 6 12.35 30.62 3.39
CA ASP A 6 12.38 29.71 2.25
C ASP A 6 12.85 28.30 2.67
N VAL A 7 13.87 28.23 3.54
CA VAL A 7 14.37 26.98 4.11
C VAL A 7 13.30 26.28 4.95
N ASP A 8 12.54 27.03 5.75
CA ASP A 8 11.47 26.46 6.57
C ASP A 8 10.30 25.94 5.73
N ILE A 9 9.96 26.62 4.63
CA ILE A 9 8.94 26.16 3.67
C ILE A 9 9.39 24.85 3.02
N HIS A 10 10.62 24.79 2.50
CA HIS A 10 11.15 23.56 1.90
C HIS A 10 11.21 22.39 2.87
N LYS A 11 11.57 22.64 4.13
CA LYS A 11 11.56 21.62 5.17
C LYS A 11 10.16 21.07 5.42
N LEU A 12 9.15 21.95 5.47
CA LEU A 12 7.75 21.56 5.68
C LEU A 12 7.21 20.75 4.49
N GLU A 13 7.54 21.12 3.26
CA GLU A 13 7.17 20.37 2.06
C GLU A 13 7.78 18.98 2.04
N ALA A 14 9.08 18.86 2.36
CA ALA A 14 9.77 17.58 2.45
C ALA A 14 9.18 16.67 3.53
N GLU A 15 8.83 17.21 4.69
CA GLU A 15 8.17 16.47 5.78
C GLU A 15 6.78 15.95 5.34
N LYS A 16 6.00 16.76 4.63
CA LYS A 16 4.68 16.37 4.10
C LYS A 16 4.81 15.25 3.08
N LEU A 17 5.76 15.34 2.15
CA LEU A 17 6.04 14.29 1.19
C LEU A 17 6.47 12.99 1.86
N ARG A 18 7.33 13.07 2.88
CA ARG A 18 7.77 11.89 3.65
C ARG A 18 6.59 11.21 4.35
N LYS A 19 5.69 11.97 4.97
CA LYS A 19 4.47 11.42 5.61
C LYS A 19 3.56 10.73 4.59
N GLY A 20 3.34 11.34 3.42
CA GLY A 20 2.56 10.73 2.35
C GLY A 20 3.16 9.42 1.84
N LYS A 21 4.49 9.39 1.64
CA LYS A 21 5.21 8.18 1.22
C LYS A 21 5.08 7.05 2.24
N ASN A 22 5.31 7.34 3.52
CA ASN A 22 5.21 6.34 4.58
C ASN A 22 3.80 5.74 4.65
N LYS A 23 2.77 6.58 4.51
CA LYS A 23 1.38 6.09 4.50
C LYS A 23 1.10 5.18 3.30
N ALA A 24 1.58 5.54 2.11
CA ALA A 24 1.44 4.70 0.93
C ALA A 24 2.17 3.35 1.06
N GLU A 25 3.32 3.33 1.74
CA GLU A 25 4.07 2.10 2.03
C GLU A 25 3.33 1.20 3.03
N GLU A 26 2.78 1.77 4.12
CA GLU A 26 1.92 1.05 5.07
C GLU A 26 0.68 0.46 4.40
N ASP A 27 0.00 1.25 3.56
CA ASP A 27 -1.20 0.80 2.84
C ASP A 27 -0.86 -0.31 1.83
N LEU A 28 0.30 -0.23 1.17
CA LEU A 28 0.80 -1.28 0.27
C LEU A 28 1.09 -2.58 1.01
N ASP A 29 1.75 -2.51 2.18
CA ASP A 29 2.03 -3.69 3.01
C ASP A 29 0.75 -4.35 3.52
N SER A 30 -0.23 -3.55 3.93
CA SER A 30 -1.56 -4.04 4.30
C SER A 30 -2.23 -4.76 3.13
N LEU A 31 -2.24 -4.14 1.94
CA LEU A 31 -2.84 -4.74 0.75
C LEU A 31 -2.16 -6.06 0.37
N LYS A 32 -0.83 -6.14 0.50
CA LYS A 32 -0.06 -7.36 0.26
C LYS A 32 -0.43 -8.47 1.25
N MET A 33 -0.68 -8.14 2.51
CA MET A 33 -1.16 -9.09 3.51
C MET A 33 -2.58 -9.58 3.20
N ASP A 34 -3.49 -8.66 2.87
CA ASP A 34 -4.88 -8.98 2.55
C ASP A 34 -4.98 -9.87 1.31
N TYR A 35 -4.18 -9.57 0.27
CA TYR A 35 -4.10 -10.40 -0.93
C TYR A 35 -3.64 -11.83 -0.61
N LYS A 36 -2.58 -11.99 0.18
CA LYS A 36 -2.09 -13.32 0.59
C LYS A 36 -3.17 -14.09 1.36
N LYS A 37 -3.87 -13.41 2.27
CA LYS A 37 -4.97 -14.00 3.03
C LYS A 37 -6.10 -14.45 2.11
N LEU A 38 -6.52 -13.61 1.17
CA LEU A 38 -7.53 -13.94 0.18
C LEU A 38 -7.11 -15.14 -0.68
N HIS A 39 -5.88 -15.15 -1.20
CA HIS A 39 -5.34 -16.24 -2.00
C HIS A 39 -5.33 -17.58 -1.23
N LEU A 40 -4.92 -17.55 0.05
CA LEU A 40 -4.98 -18.73 0.92
C LEU A 40 -6.41 -19.18 1.20
N SER A 41 -7.34 -18.25 1.42
CA SER A 41 -8.76 -18.56 1.59
C SER A 41 -9.34 -19.23 0.35
N ILE A 42 -9.05 -18.72 -0.85
CA ILE A 42 -9.49 -19.32 -2.12
C ILE A 42 -8.94 -20.74 -2.28
N ARG A 43 -7.65 -20.95 -1.96
CA ARG A 43 -7.01 -22.27 -2.00
C ARG A 43 -7.64 -23.25 -0.99
N THR A 44 -7.94 -22.78 0.22
CA THR A 44 -8.41 -23.62 1.34
C THR A 44 -9.90 -23.95 1.24
N VAL A 45 -10.72 -23.01 0.72
CA VAL A 45 -12.16 -23.22 0.49
C VAL A 45 -12.42 -24.24 -0.64
N GLY A 46 -11.38 -24.80 -1.26
CA GLY A 46 -11.54 -25.92 -2.17
C GLY A 46 -12.22 -25.51 -3.47
N LEU A 47 -11.82 -24.36 -4.05
CA LEU A 47 -12.00 -24.09 -5.48
C LEU A 47 -11.12 -25.00 -6.37
N GLY A 48 -10.84 -26.22 -5.90
CA GLY A 48 -10.31 -27.36 -6.67
C GLY A 48 -11.37 -28.01 -7.55
N LYS A 49 -12.49 -27.34 -7.82
CA LYS A 49 -13.27 -27.59 -9.03
C LYS A 49 -12.65 -26.75 -10.12
N THR A 50 -11.86 -27.42 -10.95
CA THR A 50 -11.16 -26.85 -12.08
C THR A 50 -12.12 -26.00 -12.92
N SER A 51 -11.59 -24.98 -13.59
CA SER A 51 -12.30 -24.19 -14.61
C SER A 51 -13.02 -25.06 -15.68
N GLU A 52 -12.71 -26.36 -15.77
CA GLU A 52 -13.34 -27.34 -16.65
C GLU A 52 -14.69 -27.89 -16.14
N GLN A 53 -15.01 -27.75 -14.84
CA GLN A 53 -16.26 -28.24 -14.24
C GLN A 53 -17.43 -27.23 -14.28
N TRP A 54 -17.23 -26.05 -14.87
CA TRP A 54 -18.27 -25.03 -15.03
C TRP A 54 -18.97 -25.06 -16.41
N ARG A 55 -18.96 -26.23 -17.09
CA ARG A 55 -19.81 -26.49 -18.28
C ARG A 55 -21.07 -27.25 -17.90
#